data_AF-A0A2E1H3M4-F1
#
_entry.id   AF-A0A2E1H3M4-F1
#
_cell.length_a   1.000
_cell.length_b   1.000
_cell.length_c   1.000
_cell.angle_alpha   90.00
_cell.angle_beta   90.00
_cell.angle_gamma   90.00
#
_symmetry.space_group_name_H-M   'P 1'
#
loop_
_entity.id
_entity.type
_entity.pdbx_description
1 polymer ?
#
loop_
_entity_poly.entity_id
_entity_poly.type
_entity_poly.pdbx_seq_one_letter_code
_entity_poly.pdbx_strand_id
1 'polypeptide(L)'
;MTSIFIAKESRSGEHRVAATPETAARYIKLGFSVIVEQGAGDGACFSDEQYQDAGASLSSDFASGCAAANLVLKVAPATSDEALHLTSAHVVVSFLQLDLHGDDASAVLAKNAKIFAMEKVPRTTLAQKMDALSSQANIAGYKAVLIGACELGKYFPLLMTAAGTVKPARVVIFGVGVAGLQAIATAKRLGAVVEATDIRPEVKEQVESLGAKFIDVEKDEGDDGEASVYASEASDEYKERQAAAVAASVANADVVITTAQIPGRAAPVLIPAAMVATMKAGAVIVDLAAEQGGNCELTAANEITSHNGVIIVGTTNLPSTMATNASELYARNVLSVAEHIFEFPEEGPPSLNLDADDEIVSASIVSSVS
;
A
#
# COMPACT_ATOMS: atom_id res chain seq x y z
N MET A 1 22.77 25.85 -3.78
CA MET A 1 22.64 24.47 -3.28
C MET A 1 21.18 24.12 -3.32
N THR A 2 20.85 22.93 -3.79
CA THR A 2 19.47 22.44 -3.80
C THR A 2 19.21 21.73 -2.49
N SER A 3 18.20 22.17 -1.77
CA SER A 3 17.91 21.71 -0.41
C SER A 3 16.67 20.82 -0.38
N ILE A 4 16.76 19.73 0.37
CA ILE A 4 15.70 18.77 0.63
C ILE A 4 15.25 18.92 2.08
N PHE A 5 13.94 19.02 2.29
CA PHE A 5 13.32 18.97 3.60
C PHE A 5 12.55 17.65 3.78
N ILE A 6 12.94 16.87 4.79
CA ILE A 6 12.26 15.65 5.22
C ILE A 6 11.34 16.05 6.38
N ALA A 7 10.06 16.20 6.07
CA ALA A 7 9.07 16.67 7.04
C ALA A 7 8.62 15.54 7.96
N LYS A 8 8.24 15.90 9.18
CA LYS A 8 7.54 14.98 10.09
C LYS A 8 6.12 14.75 9.58
N GLU A 9 5.62 13.53 9.74
CA GLU A 9 4.22 13.23 9.48
C GLU A 9 3.36 13.71 10.64
N SER A 10 2.37 14.56 10.34
CA SER A 10 1.47 15.19 11.31
C SER A 10 0.11 14.50 11.40
N ARG A 11 -0.21 13.61 10.46
CA ARG A 11 -1.48 12.87 10.42
C ARG A 11 -1.49 11.78 11.49
N SER A 12 -2.59 11.69 12.24
CA SER A 12 -2.76 10.64 13.26
C SER A 12 -2.67 9.25 12.65
N GLY A 13 -1.91 8.37 13.30
CA GLY A 13 -1.70 6.98 12.84
C GLY A 13 -0.68 6.85 11.70
N GLU A 14 -0.04 7.93 11.27
CA GLU A 14 1.10 7.86 10.37
C GLU A 14 2.41 7.83 11.17
N HIS A 15 3.15 6.74 11.03
CA HIS A 15 4.41 6.50 11.73
C HIS A 15 5.60 6.38 10.79
N ARG A 16 5.36 6.39 9.47
CA ARG A 16 6.42 6.33 8.46
C ARG A 16 7.10 7.69 8.31
N VAL A 17 8.24 7.69 7.64
CA VAL A 17 9.00 8.88 7.24
C VAL A 17 9.43 8.76 5.78
N ALA A 18 9.45 9.89 5.06
CA ALA A 18 9.70 9.93 3.62
C ALA A 18 11.15 9.63 3.23
N ALA A 19 12.08 9.74 4.18
CA ALA A 19 13.48 9.42 3.98
C ALA A 19 14.10 8.91 5.29
N THR A 20 14.91 7.85 5.20
CA THR A 20 15.65 7.28 6.32
C THR A 20 17.06 7.88 6.40
N PRO A 21 17.82 7.64 7.48
CA PRO A 21 19.23 8.05 7.55
C PRO A 21 20.08 7.52 6.36
N GLU A 22 19.77 6.31 5.86
CA GLU A 22 20.44 5.74 4.67
C GLU A 22 20.21 6.58 3.42
N THR A 23 18.95 6.94 3.14
CA THR A 23 18.62 7.73 1.96
C THR A 23 19.03 9.20 2.12
N ALA A 24 19.00 9.75 3.34
CA ALA A 24 19.55 11.07 3.66
C ALA A 24 21.04 11.17 3.31
N ALA A 25 21.84 10.18 3.73
CA ALA A 25 23.26 10.11 3.36
C ALA A 25 23.47 10.01 1.84
N ARG A 26 22.57 9.33 1.11
CA ARG A 26 22.62 9.25 -0.36
C ARG A 26 22.28 10.58 -1.02
N TYR A 27 21.26 11.30 -0.55
CA TYR A 27 20.97 12.66 -1.03
C TYR A 27 22.16 13.60 -0.85
N ILE A 28 22.84 13.54 0.30
CA ILE A 28 24.04 14.35 0.54
C ILE A 28 25.16 14.00 -0.44
N LYS A 29 25.38 12.71 -0.70
CA LYS A 29 26.35 12.26 -1.73
C LYS A 29 26.00 12.72 -3.14
N LEU A 30 24.71 12.88 -3.43
CA LEU A 30 24.21 13.43 -4.70
C LEU A 30 24.34 14.97 -4.76
N GLY A 31 24.82 15.63 -3.70
CA GLY A 31 25.06 17.08 -3.68
C GLY A 31 23.91 17.92 -3.13
N PHE A 32 22.87 17.29 -2.55
CA PHE A 32 21.82 18.01 -1.84
C PHE A 32 22.26 18.43 -0.44
N SER A 33 21.72 19.55 0.05
CA SER A 33 21.66 19.83 1.49
C SER A 33 20.40 19.20 2.06
N VAL A 34 20.50 18.42 3.14
CA VAL A 34 19.35 17.70 3.72
C VAL A 34 19.02 18.29 5.08
N ILE A 35 17.75 18.67 5.26
CA ILE A 35 17.17 19.19 6.48
C ILE A 35 16.08 18.21 6.92
N VAL A 36 16.05 17.84 8.20
CA VAL A 36 15.07 16.91 8.76
C VAL A 36 14.33 17.60 9.89
N GLU A 37 13.02 17.51 9.92
CA GLU A 37 12.24 17.99 11.06
C GLU A 37 12.54 17.13 12.31
N GLN A 38 12.76 17.76 13.46
CA GLN A 38 13.02 17.05 14.71
C GLN A 38 11.94 16.01 15.02
N GLY A 39 12.38 14.77 15.28
CA GLY A 39 11.51 13.64 15.55
C GLY A 39 10.71 13.15 14.34
N ALA A 40 11.08 13.51 13.11
CA ALA A 40 10.42 13.00 11.89
C ALA A 40 10.52 11.46 11.78
N GLY A 41 11.63 10.87 12.24
CA GLY A 41 11.89 9.44 12.16
C GLY A 41 11.44 8.62 13.37
N ASP A 42 10.93 9.25 14.44
CA ASP A 42 10.64 8.59 15.72
C ASP A 42 9.69 7.40 15.56
N GLY A 43 8.61 7.58 14.78
CA GLY A 43 7.63 6.52 14.51
C GLY A 43 8.19 5.31 13.76
N ALA A 44 9.27 5.51 13.00
CA ALA A 44 9.95 4.48 12.22
C ALA A 44 11.23 3.96 12.90
N CYS A 45 11.49 4.36 14.15
CA CYS A 45 12.68 4.02 14.94
C CYS A 45 13.99 4.59 14.36
N PHE A 46 13.94 5.79 13.76
CA PHE A 46 15.12 6.54 13.33
C PHE A 46 15.24 7.82 14.17
N SER A 47 16.27 7.88 15.02
CA SER A 47 16.53 9.02 15.89
C SER A 47 17.15 10.20 15.12
N ASP A 48 16.95 11.41 15.65
CA ASP A 48 17.58 12.64 15.15
C ASP A 48 19.10 12.53 15.06
N GLU A 49 19.75 11.86 16.03
CA GLU A 49 21.20 11.63 16.04
C GLU A 49 21.64 10.82 14.81
N GLN A 50 20.88 9.81 14.39
CA GLN A 50 21.20 9.04 13.18
C GLN A 50 21.12 9.87 11.90
N TYR A 51 20.22 10.86 11.84
CA TYR A 51 20.17 11.79 10.71
C TYR A 51 21.34 12.77 10.73
N GLN A 52 21.74 13.25 11.91
CA GLN A 52 22.91 14.10 12.07
C GLN A 52 24.21 13.36 11.70
N ASP A 53 24.36 12.11 12.13
CA ASP A 53 25.48 11.24 11.77
C ASP A 53 25.55 10.97 10.26
N ALA A 54 24.39 10.94 9.59
CA ALA A 54 24.29 10.85 8.13
C ALA A 54 24.65 12.17 7.42
N GLY A 55 24.82 13.27 8.17
CA GLY A 55 25.22 14.59 7.68
C GLY A 55 24.06 15.57 7.44
N ALA A 56 22.84 15.22 7.86
CA ALA A 56 21.69 16.12 7.75
C ALA A 56 21.65 17.15 8.90
N SER A 57 21.06 18.31 8.64
CA SER A 57 20.72 19.27 9.69
C SER A 57 19.29 19.06 10.19
N LEU A 58 18.96 19.65 11.34
CA LEU A 58 17.62 19.55 11.94
C LEU A 58 16.89 20.90 11.88
N SER A 59 15.58 20.87 11.62
CA SER A 59 14.66 22.00 11.82
C SER A 59 13.76 21.75 13.03
N SER A 60 13.37 22.81 13.73
CA SER A 60 12.49 22.71 14.91
C SER A 60 11.03 22.42 14.56
N ASP A 61 10.62 22.77 13.35
CA ASP A 61 9.24 22.69 12.88
C ASP A 61 9.19 22.64 11.34
N PHE A 62 7.99 22.33 10.84
CA PHE A 62 7.68 22.30 9.42
C PHE A 62 7.97 23.62 8.71
N ALA A 63 7.58 24.76 9.30
CA ALA A 63 7.65 26.07 8.66
C ALA A 63 9.10 26.48 8.35
N SER A 64 9.99 26.33 9.33
CA SER A 64 11.41 26.64 9.21
C SER A 64 12.13 25.70 8.24
N GLY A 65 11.83 24.41 8.28
CA GLY A 65 12.39 23.42 7.35
C GLY A 65 11.94 23.64 5.91
N CYS A 66 10.63 23.87 5.71
CA CYS A 66 10.04 24.14 4.41
C CYS A 66 10.64 25.40 3.78
N ALA A 67 10.74 26.50 4.53
CA ALA A 67 11.28 27.77 4.02
C ALA A 67 12.75 27.68 3.55
N ALA A 68 13.51 26.68 4.04
CA ALA A 68 14.91 26.48 3.72
C ALA A 68 15.15 25.46 2.60
N ALA A 69 14.09 24.87 2.03
CA ALA A 69 14.18 23.80 1.04
C ALA A 69 13.44 24.10 -0.26
N ASN A 70 13.86 23.41 -1.33
CA ASN A 70 13.17 23.44 -2.63
C ASN A 70 12.35 22.16 -2.85
N LEU A 71 12.81 21.04 -2.30
CA LEU A 71 12.15 19.75 -2.36
C LEU A 71 11.64 19.37 -0.98
N VAL A 72 10.33 19.15 -0.83
CA VAL A 72 9.69 18.69 0.40
C VAL A 72 9.30 17.23 0.22
N LEU A 73 9.78 16.36 1.11
CA LEU A 73 9.49 14.94 1.11
C LEU A 73 8.52 14.62 2.25
N LYS A 74 7.37 14.02 1.90
CA LYS A 74 6.36 13.53 2.84
C LYS A 74 5.86 12.15 2.40
N VAL A 75 5.20 11.44 3.30
CA VAL A 75 4.49 10.21 2.99
C VAL A 75 3.04 10.55 2.64
N ALA A 76 2.29 11.09 3.59
CA ALA A 76 0.91 11.52 3.37
C ALA A 76 0.89 12.92 2.70
N PRO A 77 -0.27 13.35 2.14
CA PRO A 77 -0.41 14.71 1.66
C PRO A 77 -0.17 15.70 2.80
N ALA A 78 0.47 16.82 2.49
CA ALA A 78 0.60 17.92 3.44
C ALA A 78 -0.79 18.37 3.92
N THR A 79 -0.93 18.59 5.22
CA THR A 79 -2.17 19.09 5.80
C THR A 79 -2.46 20.50 5.33
N SER A 80 -3.71 20.94 5.49
CA SER A 80 -4.13 22.31 5.18
C SER A 80 -3.27 23.38 5.90
N ASP A 81 -2.80 23.11 7.12
CA ASP A 81 -1.93 24.00 7.88
C ASP A 81 -0.49 24.02 7.32
N GLU A 82 0.07 22.85 7.03
CA GLU A 82 1.39 22.72 6.38
C GLU A 82 1.41 23.38 5.00
N ALA A 83 0.30 23.27 4.25
CA ALA A 83 0.15 23.89 2.94
C ALA A 83 0.31 25.43 2.99
N LEU A 84 0.06 26.08 4.12
CA LEU A 84 0.27 27.53 4.27
C LEU A 84 1.73 27.96 4.03
N HIS A 85 2.68 27.05 4.24
CA HIS A 85 4.11 27.29 4.06
C HIS A 85 4.62 26.93 2.66
N LEU A 86 3.82 26.21 1.88
CA LEU A 86 4.16 25.85 0.51
C LEU A 86 3.93 27.03 -0.45
N THR A 87 4.75 27.06 -1.50
CA THR A 87 4.74 28.09 -2.55
C THR A 87 5.10 27.45 -3.88
N SER A 88 4.96 28.20 -4.98
CA SER A 88 5.35 27.74 -6.32
C SER A 88 6.85 27.47 -6.51
N ALA A 89 7.69 27.86 -5.55
CA ALA A 89 9.11 27.52 -5.55
C ALA A 89 9.38 26.07 -5.10
N HIS A 90 8.39 25.40 -4.50
CA HIS A 90 8.54 24.06 -3.95
C HIS A 90 8.13 22.98 -4.95
N VAL A 91 8.86 21.86 -4.88
CA VAL A 91 8.44 20.56 -5.38
C VAL A 91 8.11 19.70 -4.16
N VAL A 92 6.96 19.06 -4.15
CA VAL A 92 6.53 18.15 -3.09
C VAL A 92 6.46 16.74 -3.65
N VAL A 93 7.15 15.78 -3.03
CA VAL A 93 7.03 14.36 -3.34
C VAL A 93 6.30 13.69 -2.18
N SER A 94 5.10 13.21 -2.43
CA SER A 94 4.26 12.51 -1.45
C SER A 94 3.17 11.70 -2.15
N PHE A 95 2.39 10.93 -1.40
CA PHE A 95 1.05 10.59 -1.87
C PHE A 95 0.17 11.86 -1.86
N LEU A 96 -0.77 11.96 -2.81
CA LEU A 96 -1.78 13.04 -2.83
C LEU A 96 -3.19 12.51 -2.51
N GLN A 97 -3.54 11.36 -3.08
CA GLN A 97 -4.77 10.59 -2.84
C GLN A 97 -6.01 11.48 -2.72
N LEU A 98 -6.28 12.28 -3.77
CA LEU A 98 -7.36 13.26 -3.83
C LEU A 98 -8.72 12.72 -3.35
N ASP A 99 -9.02 11.47 -3.67
CA ASP A 99 -10.30 10.84 -3.31
C ASP A 99 -10.44 10.56 -1.81
N LEU A 100 -9.32 10.41 -1.09
CA LEU A 100 -9.27 10.14 0.35
C LEU A 100 -8.99 11.41 1.17
N HIS A 101 -8.29 12.39 0.57
CA HIS A 101 -7.75 13.55 1.26
C HIS A 101 -8.12 14.86 0.54
N GLY A 102 -9.36 14.94 0.01
CA GLY A 102 -9.78 16.03 -0.88
C GLY A 102 -9.51 17.44 -0.37
N ASP A 103 -9.80 17.73 0.90
CA ASP A 103 -9.59 19.07 1.47
C ASP A 103 -8.10 19.45 1.56
N ASP A 104 -7.28 18.57 2.15
CA ASP A 104 -5.84 18.77 2.30
C ASP A 104 -5.14 18.81 0.93
N ALA A 105 -5.43 17.85 0.06
CA ALA A 105 -4.89 17.81 -1.29
C ALA A 105 -5.27 19.06 -2.11
N SER A 106 -6.51 19.55 -1.97
CA SER A 106 -6.94 20.81 -2.60
C SER A 106 -6.19 22.02 -2.03
N ALA A 107 -5.95 22.05 -0.72
CA ALA A 107 -5.18 23.12 -0.07
C ALA A 107 -3.73 23.18 -0.58
N VAL A 108 -3.08 22.02 -0.79
CA VAL A 108 -1.74 21.95 -1.38
C VAL A 108 -1.75 22.42 -2.84
N LEU A 109 -2.70 21.95 -3.65
CA LEU A 109 -2.82 22.33 -5.06
C LEU A 109 -3.04 23.85 -5.24
N ALA A 110 -3.78 24.49 -4.32
CA ALA A 110 -4.02 25.94 -4.35
C ALA A 110 -2.74 26.79 -4.17
N LYS A 111 -1.63 26.20 -3.71
CA LYS A 111 -0.34 26.91 -3.52
C LYS A 111 0.50 27.00 -4.79
N ASN A 112 0.05 26.39 -5.89
CA ASN A 112 0.80 26.28 -7.14
C ASN A 112 2.18 25.62 -6.97
N ALA A 113 2.38 24.84 -5.91
CA ALA A 113 3.54 23.97 -5.76
C ALA A 113 3.45 22.84 -6.80
N LYS A 114 4.61 22.32 -7.22
CA LYS A 114 4.65 21.16 -8.13
C LYS A 114 4.58 19.90 -7.28
N ILE A 115 3.54 19.10 -7.43
CA ILE A 115 3.36 17.88 -6.63
C ILE A 115 3.69 16.68 -7.51
N PHE A 116 4.69 15.89 -7.13
CA PHE A 116 4.90 14.56 -7.69
C PHE A 116 4.11 13.55 -6.86
N ALA A 117 2.96 13.12 -7.38
CA ALA A 117 2.07 12.19 -6.71
C ALA A 117 2.55 10.75 -6.88
N MET A 118 3.02 10.13 -5.80
CA MET A 118 3.61 8.80 -5.83
C MET A 118 2.64 7.70 -6.29
N GLU A 119 1.33 7.89 -6.10
CA GLU A 119 0.29 6.96 -6.58
C GLU A 119 0.03 7.05 -8.09
N LYS A 120 0.53 8.10 -8.75
CA LYS A 120 0.36 8.32 -10.20
C LYS A 120 1.53 7.78 -11.03
N VAL A 121 2.60 7.32 -10.38
CA VAL A 121 3.75 6.68 -11.05
C VAL A 121 3.24 5.54 -11.96
N PRO A 122 3.53 5.59 -13.26
CA PRO A 122 3.01 4.61 -14.20
C PRO A 122 3.70 3.25 -13.97
N ARG A 123 2.95 2.16 -14.18
CA ARG A 123 3.48 0.80 -14.00
C ARG A 123 4.26 0.34 -15.25
N THR A 124 5.39 1.00 -15.53
CA THR A 124 6.32 0.65 -16.61
C THR A 124 7.62 0.06 -16.06
N THR A 125 8.39 -0.62 -16.92
CA THR A 125 9.69 -1.20 -16.53
C THR A 125 10.65 -0.14 -16.00
N LEU A 126 10.62 1.07 -16.56
CA LEU A 126 11.48 2.18 -16.14
C LEU A 126 11.12 2.70 -14.74
N ALA A 127 9.82 2.78 -14.43
CA ALA A 127 9.33 3.32 -13.16
C ALA A 127 9.25 2.30 -12.02
N GLN A 128 9.63 1.03 -12.24
CA GLN A 128 9.45 -0.05 -11.25
C GLN A 128 10.10 0.26 -9.89
N LYS A 129 11.26 0.93 -9.88
CA LYS A 129 11.94 1.35 -8.63
C LYS A 129 11.20 2.48 -7.90
N MET A 130 10.35 3.23 -8.59
CA MET A 130 9.58 4.35 -8.05
C MET A 130 8.18 3.93 -7.57
N ASP A 131 7.75 2.69 -7.87
CA ASP A 131 6.42 2.19 -7.52
C ASP A 131 6.26 2.00 -5.99
N ALA A 132 5.83 3.07 -5.34
CA ALA A 132 5.53 3.10 -3.92
C ALA A 132 4.25 2.33 -3.57
N LEU A 133 3.27 2.26 -4.48
CA LEU A 133 2.05 1.50 -4.21
C LEU A 133 2.37 0.01 -4.05
N SER A 134 3.23 -0.54 -4.90
CA SER A 134 3.68 -1.93 -4.78
C SER A 134 4.47 -2.18 -3.50
N SER A 135 5.37 -1.26 -3.11
CA SER A 135 6.17 -1.43 -1.88
C SER A 135 5.30 -1.43 -0.62
N GLN A 136 4.35 -0.51 -0.54
CA GLN A 136 3.42 -0.42 0.60
C GLN A 136 2.39 -1.56 0.59
N ALA A 137 1.88 -1.96 -0.58
CA ALA A 137 0.96 -3.09 -0.71
C ALA A 137 1.59 -4.41 -0.27
N ASN A 138 2.88 -4.62 -0.57
CA ASN A 138 3.60 -5.80 -0.09
C ASN A 138 3.56 -5.85 1.45
N ILE A 139 3.95 -4.77 2.12
CA ILE A 139 3.94 -4.71 3.59
C ILE A 139 2.53 -4.94 4.15
N ALA A 140 1.51 -4.33 3.53
CA ALA A 140 0.12 -4.51 3.94
C ALA A 140 -0.31 -5.99 3.86
N GLY A 141 0.03 -6.69 2.77
CA GLY A 141 -0.27 -8.11 2.60
C GLY A 141 0.39 -9.01 3.66
N TYR A 142 1.66 -8.73 4.00
CA TYR A 142 2.34 -9.42 5.08
C TYR A 142 1.68 -9.15 6.44
N LYS A 143 1.43 -7.88 6.76
CA LYS A 143 0.86 -7.48 8.05
C LYS A 143 -0.55 -8.01 8.24
N ALA A 144 -1.37 -8.05 7.18
CA ALA A 144 -2.73 -8.56 7.23
C ALA A 144 -2.79 -10.01 7.70
N VAL A 145 -1.86 -10.85 7.24
CA VAL A 145 -1.77 -12.24 7.70
C VAL A 145 -1.39 -12.33 9.17
N LEU A 146 -0.46 -11.48 9.64
CA LEU A 146 -0.09 -11.45 11.05
C LEU A 146 -1.25 -11.02 11.95
N ILE A 147 -1.99 -9.99 11.54
CA ILE A 147 -3.20 -9.55 12.23
C ILE A 147 -4.21 -10.71 12.26
N GLY A 148 -4.48 -11.33 11.11
CA GLY A 148 -5.37 -12.49 11.04
C GLY A 148 -4.93 -13.63 11.96
N ALA A 149 -3.62 -13.87 12.10
CA ALA A 149 -3.07 -14.87 13.00
C ALA A 149 -3.16 -14.50 14.49
N CYS A 150 -3.02 -13.22 14.83
CA CYS A 150 -3.17 -12.74 16.21
C CYS A 150 -4.62 -12.76 16.69
N GLU A 151 -5.57 -12.40 15.81
CA GLU A 151 -7.00 -12.39 16.13
C GLU A 151 -7.61 -13.82 16.11
N LEU A 152 -7.01 -14.75 15.35
CA LEU A 152 -7.50 -16.11 15.25
C LEU A 152 -7.14 -16.94 16.48
N GLY A 153 -8.14 -17.52 17.15
CA GLY A 153 -7.95 -18.45 18.27
C GLY A 153 -7.45 -19.86 17.89
N LYS A 154 -6.76 -20.02 16.76
CA LYS A 154 -6.35 -21.31 16.18
C LYS A 154 -4.95 -21.20 15.56
N TYR A 155 -4.16 -22.27 15.70
CA TYR A 155 -2.86 -22.37 15.03
C TYR A 155 -2.99 -22.36 13.50
N PHE A 156 -2.09 -21.66 12.83
CA PHE A 156 -1.93 -21.71 11.37
C PHE A 156 -1.38 -23.04 10.86
N PRO A 157 -0.28 -23.60 11.40
CA PRO A 157 0.30 -24.83 10.89
C PRO A 157 -0.42 -26.09 11.38
N LEU A 158 -0.22 -27.19 10.67
CA LEU A 158 -0.54 -28.52 11.20
C LEU A 158 0.46 -28.87 12.30
N LEU A 159 -0.03 -29.26 13.48
CA LEU A 159 0.81 -29.67 14.60
C LEU A 159 0.41 -31.07 15.07
N MET A 160 1.40 -31.95 15.22
CA MET A 160 1.25 -33.23 15.90
C MET A 160 1.81 -33.10 17.30
N THR A 161 0.94 -33.09 18.30
CA THR A 161 1.31 -32.89 19.71
C THR A 161 1.03 -34.15 20.53
N ALA A 162 1.53 -34.21 21.76
CA ALA A 162 1.21 -35.29 22.70
C ALA A 162 -0.31 -35.39 23.00
N ALA A 163 -1.04 -34.28 22.92
CA ALA A 163 -2.48 -34.22 23.16
C ALA A 163 -3.33 -34.51 21.90
N GLY A 164 -2.69 -34.75 20.75
CA GLY A 164 -3.36 -35.01 19.47
C GLY A 164 -2.94 -34.06 18.35
N THR A 165 -3.64 -34.17 17.22
CA THR A 165 -3.35 -33.41 15.99
C THR A 165 -4.21 -32.16 15.90
N VAL A 166 -3.56 -31.00 15.72
CA VAL A 166 -4.23 -29.75 15.38
C VAL A 166 -4.21 -29.57 13.86
N LYS A 167 -5.41 -29.39 13.27
CA LYS A 167 -5.56 -29.12 11.84
C LYS A 167 -5.08 -27.69 11.51
N PRO A 168 -4.45 -27.48 10.35
CA PRO A 168 -4.00 -26.16 9.94
C PRO A 168 -5.18 -25.19 9.76
N ALA A 169 -4.89 -23.90 9.83
CA ALA A 169 -5.83 -22.86 9.45
C ALA A 169 -6.07 -22.89 7.93
N ARG A 170 -7.29 -22.58 7.53
CA ARG A 170 -7.67 -22.33 6.14
C ARG A 170 -7.78 -20.84 5.90
N VAL A 171 -6.99 -20.32 4.98
CA VAL A 171 -6.95 -18.90 4.64
C VAL A 171 -7.45 -18.71 3.22
N VAL A 172 -8.43 -17.84 3.03
CA VAL A 172 -8.96 -17.45 1.71
C VAL A 172 -8.54 -16.02 1.39
N ILE A 173 -7.98 -15.79 0.21
CA ILE A 173 -7.48 -14.47 -0.20
C ILE A 173 -8.27 -13.99 -1.43
N PHE A 174 -8.87 -12.81 -1.32
CA PHE A 174 -9.58 -12.13 -2.41
C PHE A 174 -8.70 -11.05 -3.02
N GLY A 175 -8.41 -11.20 -4.31
CA GLY A 175 -7.49 -10.33 -5.05
C GLY A 175 -6.06 -10.82 -4.93
N VAL A 176 -5.42 -10.99 -6.08
CA VAL A 176 -4.04 -11.47 -6.24
C VAL A 176 -3.23 -10.36 -6.92
N GLY A 177 -3.32 -9.16 -6.34
CA GLY A 177 -2.35 -8.09 -6.57
C GLY A 177 -1.10 -8.29 -5.71
N VAL A 178 -0.28 -7.25 -5.56
CA VAL A 178 0.96 -7.32 -4.76
C VAL A 178 0.67 -7.67 -3.29
N ALA A 179 -0.36 -7.05 -2.69
CA ALA A 179 -0.79 -7.37 -1.32
C ALA A 179 -1.28 -8.82 -1.19
N GLY A 180 -2.14 -9.26 -2.12
CA GLY A 180 -2.66 -10.62 -2.16
C GLY A 180 -1.57 -11.68 -2.29
N LEU A 181 -0.62 -11.50 -3.23
CA LEU A 181 0.51 -12.41 -3.40
C LEU A 181 1.39 -12.48 -2.14
N GLN A 182 1.65 -11.34 -1.50
CA GLN A 182 2.42 -11.34 -0.25
C GLN A 182 1.64 -12.00 0.89
N ALA A 183 0.32 -11.81 0.95
CA ALA A 183 -0.53 -12.50 1.93
C ALA A 183 -0.52 -14.01 1.69
N ILE A 184 -0.58 -14.47 0.43
CA ILE A 184 -0.45 -15.89 0.08
C ILE A 184 0.89 -16.42 0.59
N ALA A 185 1.99 -15.78 0.21
CA ALA A 185 3.33 -16.21 0.60
C ALA A 185 3.50 -16.26 2.13
N THR A 186 2.96 -15.27 2.85
CA THR A 186 3.08 -15.19 4.31
C THR A 186 2.23 -16.25 5.00
N ALA A 187 0.97 -16.45 4.59
CA ALA A 187 0.10 -17.49 5.15
C ALA A 187 0.65 -18.90 4.90
N LYS A 188 1.24 -19.13 3.72
CA LYS A 188 1.96 -20.37 3.40
C LYS A 188 3.19 -20.58 4.28
N ARG A 189 3.98 -19.54 4.55
CA ARG A 189 5.12 -19.60 5.50
C ARG A 189 4.69 -19.92 6.92
N LEU A 190 3.51 -19.47 7.34
CA LEU A 190 2.92 -19.83 8.63
C LEU A 190 2.31 -21.25 8.65
N GLY A 191 2.31 -21.97 7.52
CA GLY A 191 1.85 -23.36 7.44
C GLY A 191 0.35 -23.54 7.20
N ALA A 192 -0.36 -22.47 6.83
CA ALA A 192 -1.79 -22.55 6.51
C ALA A 192 -2.05 -23.27 5.18
N VAL A 193 -3.27 -23.79 5.04
CA VAL A 193 -3.86 -24.14 3.76
C VAL A 193 -4.44 -22.87 3.15
N VAL A 194 -3.95 -22.48 1.97
CA VAL A 194 -4.30 -21.20 1.36
C VAL A 194 -5.03 -21.44 0.05
N GLU A 195 -6.19 -20.79 -0.10
CA GLU A 195 -6.96 -20.71 -1.34
C GLU A 195 -7.06 -19.22 -1.73
N ALA A 196 -7.07 -18.91 -3.03
CA ALA A 196 -7.15 -17.54 -3.50
C ALA A 196 -8.07 -17.40 -4.71
N THR A 197 -8.70 -16.23 -4.85
CA THR A 197 -9.56 -15.90 -6.00
C THR A 197 -9.22 -14.51 -6.54
N ASP A 198 -9.24 -14.37 -7.85
CA ASP A 198 -9.10 -13.11 -8.59
C ASP A 198 -9.98 -13.19 -9.83
N ILE A 199 -10.41 -12.04 -10.35
CA ILE A 199 -11.17 -11.95 -11.60
C ILE A 199 -10.28 -12.20 -12.83
N ARG A 200 -8.97 -12.03 -12.67
CA ARG A 200 -7.96 -12.20 -13.72
C ARG A 200 -7.49 -13.66 -13.79
N PRO A 201 -7.72 -14.39 -14.89
CA PRO A 201 -7.25 -15.77 -15.00
C PRO A 201 -5.72 -15.88 -15.03
N GLU A 202 -5.01 -14.86 -15.52
CA GLU A 202 -3.55 -14.87 -15.68
C GLU A 202 -2.76 -14.93 -14.36
N VAL A 203 -3.39 -14.63 -13.22
CA VAL A 203 -2.73 -14.72 -11.90
C VAL A 203 -2.72 -16.14 -11.32
N LYS A 204 -3.44 -17.08 -11.93
CA LYS A 204 -3.56 -18.47 -11.46
C LYS A 204 -2.19 -19.13 -11.26
N GLU A 205 -1.31 -19.03 -12.27
CA GLU A 205 0.04 -19.58 -12.19
C GLU A 205 0.86 -18.96 -11.05
N GLN A 206 0.67 -17.66 -10.79
CA GLN A 206 1.36 -16.98 -9.69
C GLN A 206 0.89 -17.52 -8.32
N VAL A 207 -0.42 -17.72 -8.13
CA VAL A 207 -0.99 -18.34 -6.92
C VAL A 207 -0.44 -19.74 -6.70
N GLU A 208 -0.46 -20.57 -7.74
CA GLU A 208 -0.03 -21.96 -7.67
C GLU A 208 1.49 -22.08 -7.45
N SER A 209 2.29 -21.18 -8.02
CA SER A 209 3.74 -21.11 -7.79
C SER A 209 4.10 -20.86 -6.31
N LEU A 210 3.22 -20.19 -5.57
CA LEU A 210 3.36 -19.96 -4.12
C LEU A 210 2.80 -21.13 -3.29
N GLY A 211 2.26 -22.16 -3.92
CA GLY A 211 1.71 -23.35 -3.28
C GLY A 211 0.31 -23.14 -2.69
N ALA A 212 -0.42 -22.12 -3.14
CA ALA A 212 -1.84 -21.94 -2.84
C ALA A 212 -2.71 -22.53 -3.96
N LYS A 213 -3.98 -22.79 -3.66
CA LYS A 213 -4.95 -23.27 -4.64
C LYS A 213 -5.74 -22.09 -5.19
N PHE A 214 -5.81 -21.96 -6.52
CA PHE A 214 -6.71 -21.00 -7.14
C PHE A 214 -8.16 -21.52 -7.10
N ILE A 215 -9.10 -20.70 -6.64
CA ILE A 215 -10.53 -21.04 -6.61
C ILE A 215 -11.09 -20.77 -8.01
N ASP A 216 -11.31 -21.85 -8.74
CA ASP A 216 -11.78 -21.86 -10.11
C ASP A 216 -12.78 -23.00 -10.30
N VAL A 217 -13.70 -22.83 -11.22
CA VAL A 217 -14.62 -23.89 -11.66
C VAL A 217 -14.28 -24.27 -13.09
N GLU A 218 -14.34 -25.56 -13.40
CA GLU A 218 -14.11 -26.03 -14.78
C GLU A 218 -15.07 -25.30 -15.72
N LYS A 219 -14.51 -24.70 -16.78
CA LYS A 219 -15.29 -24.18 -17.90
C LYS A 219 -15.89 -25.37 -18.63
N ASP A 220 -17.15 -25.28 -19.05
CA ASP A 220 -17.76 -26.36 -19.80
C ASP A 220 -17.00 -26.59 -21.13
N GLU A 221 -16.83 -27.86 -21.51
CA GLU A 221 -16.15 -28.28 -22.74
C GLU A 221 -16.92 -27.81 -23.98
N GLY A 222 -16.68 -26.55 -24.39
CA GLY A 222 -17.31 -25.94 -25.57
C GLY A 222 -16.75 -24.58 -25.99
N ASP A 223 -15.78 -24.01 -25.25
CA ASP A 223 -15.20 -22.68 -25.50
C ASP A 223 -13.77 -22.73 -26.05
N ASP A 224 -13.46 -23.75 -26.87
CA ASP A 224 -12.20 -23.88 -27.62
C ASP A 224 -12.24 -23.06 -28.92
N GLY A 225 -12.48 -21.75 -28.80
CA GLY A 225 -12.43 -20.80 -29.91
C GLY A 225 -11.24 -19.86 -29.79
N GLU A 226 -10.17 -20.09 -30.55
CA GLU A 226 -9.07 -19.14 -30.69
C GLU A 226 -9.58 -17.73 -31.09
N ALA A 227 -9.14 -16.74 -30.31
CA ALA A 227 -9.09 -15.29 -30.57
C ALA A 227 -10.39 -14.48 -30.55
N SER A 228 -10.64 -13.74 -29.44
CA SER A 228 -10.81 -12.28 -29.50
C SER A 228 -10.61 -11.59 -28.15
N VAL A 229 -10.09 -10.37 -28.22
CA VAL A 229 -9.48 -9.50 -27.19
C VAL A 229 -10.52 -8.82 -26.26
N TYR A 230 -11.68 -9.47 -26.06
CA TYR A 230 -12.66 -9.02 -25.08
C TYR A 230 -13.13 -10.24 -24.30
N ALA A 231 -12.67 -10.37 -23.06
CA ALA A 231 -13.27 -11.26 -22.07
C ALA A 231 -14.68 -10.73 -21.72
N SER A 232 -15.60 -10.85 -22.66
CA SER A 232 -16.98 -10.39 -22.52
C SER A 232 -17.86 -11.58 -22.15
N GLU A 233 -18.18 -11.62 -20.86
CA GLU A 233 -19.25 -12.41 -20.26
C GLU A 233 -19.03 -13.92 -20.30
N ALA A 234 -18.27 -14.41 -19.32
CA ALA A 234 -18.45 -15.78 -18.86
C ALA A 234 -19.96 -16.04 -18.67
N SER A 235 -20.44 -17.21 -19.08
CA SER A 235 -21.85 -17.57 -18.98
C SER A 235 -22.36 -17.32 -17.56
N ASP A 236 -23.63 -16.91 -17.42
CA ASP A 236 -24.21 -16.67 -16.09
C ASP A 236 -24.08 -17.92 -15.20
N GLU A 237 -24.14 -19.11 -15.81
CA GLU A 237 -23.87 -20.39 -15.15
C GLU A 237 -22.44 -20.51 -14.61
N TYR A 238 -21.40 -20.10 -15.37
CA TYR A 238 -20.02 -20.06 -14.86
C TYR A 238 -19.90 -19.08 -13.69
N LYS A 239 -20.50 -17.89 -13.79
CA LYS A 239 -20.47 -16.88 -12.71
C LYS A 239 -21.14 -17.41 -11.43
N GLU A 240 -22.29 -18.07 -11.56
CA GLU A 240 -23.00 -18.69 -10.44
C GLU A 240 -22.18 -19.81 -9.80
N ARG A 241 -21.58 -20.69 -10.61
CA ARG A 241 -20.70 -21.77 -10.12
C ARG A 241 -19.47 -21.22 -9.42
N GLN A 242 -18.84 -20.19 -9.99
CA GLN A 242 -17.68 -19.52 -9.39
C GLN A 242 -18.05 -18.86 -8.06
N ALA A 243 -19.17 -18.14 -8.00
CA ALA A 243 -19.66 -17.52 -6.77
C ALA A 243 -19.97 -18.57 -5.70
N ALA A 244 -20.57 -19.70 -6.07
CA ALA A 244 -20.83 -20.81 -5.16
C ALA A 244 -19.53 -21.46 -4.63
N ALA A 245 -18.52 -21.65 -5.48
CA ALA A 245 -17.22 -22.19 -5.09
C ALA A 245 -16.48 -21.26 -4.11
N VAL A 246 -16.52 -19.96 -4.37
CA VAL A 246 -15.97 -18.93 -3.47
C VAL A 246 -16.73 -18.91 -2.14
N ALA A 247 -18.06 -18.90 -2.15
CA ALA A 247 -18.88 -18.91 -0.94
C ALA A 247 -18.62 -20.16 -0.07
N ALA A 248 -18.50 -21.33 -0.70
CA ALA A 248 -18.15 -22.57 -0.01
C ALA A 248 -16.74 -22.52 0.62
N SER A 249 -15.79 -21.87 -0.05
CA SER A 249 -14.44 -21.67 0.48
C SER A 249 -14.45 -20.72 1.69
N VAL A 250 -15.21 -19.61 1.61
CA VAL A 250 -15.36 -18.64 2.71
C VAL A 250 -16.05 -19.25 3.93
N ALA A 251 -17.15 -20.00 3.75
CA ALA A 251 -17.83 -20.67 4.86
C ALA A 251 -16.90 -21.64 5.63
N ASN A 252 -15.94 -22.24 4.92
CA ASN A 252 -14.95 -23.16 5.50
C ASN A 252 -13.66 -22.48 5.97
N ALA A 253 -13.45 -21.20 5.67
CA ALA A 253 -12.26 -20.46 6.03
C ALA A 253 -12.20 -20.24 7.55
N ASP A 254 -10.97 -20.18 8.08
CA ASP A 254 -10.70 -19.67 9.42
C ASP A 254 -10.25 -18.21 9.34
N VAL A 255 -9.58 -17.81 8.25
CA VAL A 255 -9.23 -16.42 7.95
C VAL A 255 -9.58 -16.07 6.52
N VAL A 256 -10.13 -14.89 6.28
CA VAL A 256 -10.32 -14.30 4.96
C VAL A 256 -9.58 -12.98 4.89
N ILE A 257 -8.84 -12.75 3.81
CA ILE A 257 -8.14 -11.48 3.57
C ILE A 257 -8.62 -10.91 2.25
N THR A 258 -9.09 -9.66 2.26
CA THR A 258 -9.60 -8.99 1.06
C THR A 258 -8.73 -7.81 0.67
N THR A 259 -8.32 -7.75 -0.60
CA THR A 259 -7.38 -6.73 -1.09
C THR A 259 -7.87 -5.99 -2.33
N ALA A 260 -9.15 -6.08 -2.67
CA ALA A 260 -9.67 -5.54 -3.92
C ALA A 260 -9.96 -4.04 -3.75
N GLN A 261 -9.19 -3.22 -4.46
CA GLN A 261 -9.34 -1.77 -4.48
C GLN A 261 -9.45 -1.28 -5.92
N ILE A 262 -10.27 -0.26 -6.13
CA ILE A 262 -10.44 0.40 -7.42
C ILE A 262 -10.07 1.87 -7.21
N PRO A 263 -9.01 2.38 -7.87
CA PRO A 263 -8.62 3.78 -7.74
C PRO A 263 -9.80 4.74 -8.00
N GLY A 264 -10.01 5.68 -7.09
CA GLY A 264 -11.07 6.70 -7.17
C GLY A 264 -12.50 6.19 -7.05
N ARG A 265 -12.71 4.96 -6.56
CA ARG A 265 -14.04 4.40 -6.32
C ARG A 265 -14.11 3.71 -4.96
N ALA A 266 -15.34 3.55 -4.47
CA ALA A 266 -15.58 2.68 -3.33
C ALA A 266 -15.13 1.24 -3.64
N ALA A 267 -14.63 0.56 -2.62
CA ALA A 267 -14.27 -0.84 -2.72
C ALA A 267 -15.50 -1.69 -3.09
N PRO A 268 -15.36 -2.68 -3.99
CA PRO A 268 -16.47 -3.57 -4.32
C PRO A 268 -16.79 -4.46 -3.11
N VAL A 269 -18.07 -4.67 -2.82
CA VAL A 269 -18.51 -5.63 -1.81
C VAL A 269 -18.33 -7.05 -2.38
N LEU A 270 -17.39 -7.80 -1.82
CA LEU A 270 -17.07 -9.17 -2.18
C LEU A 270 -17.60 -10.18 -1.15
N ILE A 271 -17.75 -9.75 0.10
CA ILE A 271 -18.25 -10.57 1.20
C ILE A 271 -19.51 -9.88 1.79
N PRO A 272 -20.70 -10.22 1.27
CA PRO A 272 -21.95 -9.75 1.86
C PRO A 272 -22.14 -10.29 3.28
N ALA A 273 -22.96 -9.60 4.10
CA ALA A 273 -23.29 -10.01 5.47
C ALA A 273 -23.84 -11.44 5.55
N ALA A 274 -24.62 -11.86 4.54
CA ALA A 274 -25.12 -13.23 4.43
C ALA A 274 -24.00 -14.27 4.31
N MET A 275 -22.90 -13.94 3.61
CA MET A 275 -21.73 -14.81 3.51
C MET A 275 -20.97 -14.88 4.84
N VAL A 276 -20.80 -13.75 5.53
CA VAL A 276 -20.19 -13.70 6.88
C VAL A 276 -20.95 -14.60 7.85
N ALA A 277 -22.28 -14.60 7.79
CA ALA A 277 -23.11 -15.44 8.65
C ALA A 277 -22.94 -16.96 8.44
N THR A 278 -22.35 -17.39 7.30
CA THR A 278 -22.03 -18.81 7.04
C THR A 278 -20.68 -19.24 7.60
N MET A 279 -19.84 -18.29 8.03
CA MET A 279 -18.52 -18.58 8.57
C MET A 279 -18.60 -19.16 9.98
N LYS A 280 -17.54 -19.85 10.38
CA LYS A 280 -17.43 -20.40 11.73
C LYS A 280 -17.25 -19.28 12.75
N ALA A 281 -17.85 -19.44 13.92
CA ALA A 281 -17.52 -18.59 15.07
C ALA A 281 -16.02 -18.69 15.40
N GLY A 282 -15.40 -17.54 15.65
CA GLY A 282 -13.95 -17.39 15.83
C GLY A 282 -13.15 -17.20 14.54
N ALA A 283 -13.79 -17.26 13.35
CA ALA A 283 -13.13 -16.92 12.10
C ALA A 283 -12.84 -15.41 12.02
N VAL A 284 -11.86 -15.03 11.21
CA VAL A 284 -11.38 -13.65 11.08
C VAL A 284 -11.49 -13.17 9.64
N ILE A 285 -11.96 -11.95 9.42
CA ILE A 285 -11.85 -11.23 8.15
C ILE A 285 -10.90 -10.06 8.35
N VAL A 286 -9.88 -9.93 7.50
CA VAL A 286 -8.98 -8.77 7.47
C VAL A 286 -9.19 -8.03 6.16
N ASP A 287 -9.75 -6.83 6.24
CA ASP A 287 -10.18 -6.07 5.07
C ASP A 287 -9.22 -4.91 4.76
N LEU A 288 -8.34 -5.11 3.78
CA LEU A 288 -7.36 -4.09 3.39
C LEU A 288 -7.99 -2.93 2.61
N ALA A 289 -9.27 -3.04 2.23
CA ALA A 289 -10.00 -2.00 1.51
C ALA A 289 -10.89 -1.15 2.44
N ALA A 290 -10.75 -1.30 3.76
CA ALA A 290 -11.59 -0.63 4.76
C ALA A 290 -11.66 0.90 4.60
N GLU A 291 -10.56 1.55 4.20
CA GLU A 291 -10.51 3.01 3.98
C GLU A 291 -11.39 3.48 2.80
N GLN A 292 -11.71 2.58 1.86
CA GLN A 292 -12.57 2.84 0.70
C GLN A 292 -13.97 2.22 0.86
N GLY A 293 -14.38 1.92 2.10
CA GLY A 293 -15.68 1.32 2.43
C GLY A 293 -15.64 -0.20 2.70
N GLY A 294 -14.54 -0.88 2.36
CA GLY A 294 -14.35 -2.30 2.62
C GLY A 294 -14.90 -3.24 1.55
N ASN A 295 -14.25 -4.40 1.40
CA ASN A 295 -14.78 -5.51 0.59
C ASN A 295 -15.78 -6.38 1.38
N CYS A 296 -15.77 -6.32 2.70
CA CYS A 296 -16.79 -6.93 3.54
C CYS A 296 -17.84 -5.89 3.92
N GLU A 297 -19.12 -6.22 3.71
CA GLU A 297 -20.26 -5.32 3.96
C GLU A 297 -20.32 -4.82 5.41
N LEU A 298 -19.77 -5.59 6.34
CA LEU A 298 -19.78 -5.33 7.78
C LEU A 298 -18.48 -4.68 8.28
N THR A 299 -17.56 -4.30 7.40
CA THR A 299 -16.31 -3.63 7.77
C THR A 299 -16.58 -2.22 8.30
N ALA A 300 -15.99 -1.90 9.44
CA ALA A 300 -15.91 -0.54 9.97
C ALA A 300 -14.45 -0.09 9.97
N ALA A 301 -14.16 1.01 9.28
CA ALA A 301 -12.79 1.51 9.14
C ALA A 301 -12.20 1.90 10.51
N ASN A 302 -10.97 1.46 10.76
CA ASN A 302 -10.23 1.62 12.01
C ASN A 302 -10.85 0.95 13.25
N GLU A 303 -11.76 -0.01 13.04
CA GLU A 303 -12.35 -0.79 14.11
C GLU A 303 -12.10 -2.29 13.92
N ILE A 304 -12.08 -3.01 15.05
CA ILE A 304 -12.18 -4.46 15.08
C ILE A 304 -13.54 -4.80 15.69
N THR A 305 -14.45 -5.30 14.87
CA THR A 305 -15.83 -5.61 15.27
C THR A 305 -16.05 -7.12 15.30
N SER A 306 -17.17 -7.55 15.90
CA SER A 306 -17.60 -8.94 15.81
C SER A 306 -19.05 -9.06 15.37
N HIS A 307 -19.31 -9.97 14.44
CA HIS A 307 -20.65 -10.28 13.95
C HIS A 307 -20.86 -11.79 13.93
N ASN A 308 -21.86 -12.29 14.67
CA ASN A 308 -22.13 -13.73 14.83
C ASN A 308 -20.89 -14.55 15.24
N GLY A 309 -19.98 -13.95 16.03
CA GLY A 309 -18.74 -14.58 16.46
C GLY A 309 -17.60 -14.55 15.43
N VAL A 310 -17.82 -14.01 14.22
CA VAL A 310 -16.74 -13.71 13.27
C VAL A 310 -16.13 -12.37 13.66
N ILE A 311 -14.80 -12.29 13.68
CA ILE A 311 -14.05 -11.06 13.95
C ILE A 311 -13.78 -10.36 12.62
N ILE A 312 -14.03 -9.06 12.53
CA ILE A 312 -13.85 -8.28 11.31
C ILE A 312 -12.89 -7.14 11.62
N VAL A 313 -11.73 -7.17 10.98
CA VAL A 313 -10.65 -6.20 11.16
C VAL A 313 -10.66 -5.21 10.01
N GLY A 314 -11.04 -3.96 10.31
CA GLY A 314 -11.06 -2.83 9.39
C GLY A 314 -9.92 -1.84 9.61
N THR A 315 -8.82 -2.23 10.25
CA THR A 315 -7.65 -1.37 10.45
C THR A 315 -7.18 -0.77 9.13
N THR A 316 -7.04 0.56 9.04
CA THR A 316 -6.49 1.22 7.86
C THR A 316 -4.99 1.48 8.04
N ASN A 317 -4.31 1.93 6.98
CA ASN A 317 -2.88 2.25 6.98
C ASN A 317 -1.97 1.16 7.59
N LEU A 318 -2.19 -0.11 7.20
CA LEU A 318 -1.36 -1.24 7.65
C LEU A 318 0.17 -1.01 7.52
N PRO A 319 0.69 -0.37 6.43
CA PRO A 319 2.11 -0.09 6.33
C PRO A 319 2.67 0.74 7.49
N SER A 320 1.90 1.67 8.05
CA SER A 320 2.30 2.46 9.22
C SER A 320 2.55 1.60 10.47
N THR A 321 1.86 0.47 10.61
CA THR A 321 2.10 -0.48 11.72
C THR A 321 3.42 -1.26 11.59
N MET A 322 4.14 -1.06 10.47
CA MET A 322 5.48 -1.58 10.18
C MET A 322 6.39 -0.46 9.69
N ALA A 323 6.30 0.69 10.37
CA ALA A 323 6.89 1.95 9.97
C ALA A 323 8.36 1.88 9.56
N THR A 324 9.19 1.10 10.25
CA THR A 324 10.62 0.98 9.91
C THR A 324 10.83 0.50 8.47
N ASN A 325 10.34 -0.70 8.11
CA ASN A 325 10.54 -1.23 6.76
C ASN A 325 9.67 -0.51 5.72
N ALA A 326 8.50 0.00 6.13
CA ALA A 326 7.67 0.82 5.25
C ALA A 326 8.37 2.11 4.84
N SER A 327 9.04 2.78 5.77
CA SER A 327 9.84 3.97 5.51
C SER A 327 11.07 3.64 4.69
N GLU A 328 11.78 2.55 4.98
CA GLU A 328 12.96 2.15 4.18
C GLU A 328 12.61 1.92 2.70
N LEU A 329 11.53 1.18 2.42
CA LEU A 329 11.12 0.91 1.05
C LEU A 329 10.58 2.17 0.37
N TYR A 330 9.72 2.93 1.06
CA TYR A 330 9.17 4.18 0.53
C TYR A 330 10.27 5.21 0.24
N ALA A 331 11.21 5.39 1.16
CA ALA A 331 12.35 6.29 1.00
C ALA A 331 13.20 5.94 -0.21
N ARG A 332 13.39 4.65 -0.51
CA ARG A 332 14.09 4.23 -1.74
C ARG A 332 13.28 4.52 -2.99
N ASN A 333 11.95 4.39 -2.95
CA ASN A 333 11.09 4.80 -4.06
C ASN A 333 11.22 6.32 -4.30
N VAL A 334 11.11 7.13 -3.25
CA VAL A 334 11.24 8.60 -3.30
C VAL A 334 12.64 9.02 -3.75
N LEU A 335 13.68 8.30 -3.33
CA LEU A 335 15.04 8.54 -3.80
C LEU A 335 15.19 8.25 -5.30
N SER A 336 14.61 7.16 -5.82
CA SER A 336 14.60 6.91 -7.26
C SER A 336 13.82 7.97 -8.04
N VAL A 337 12.74 8.52 -7.47
CA VAL A 337 12.04 9.67 -8.06
C VAL A 337 12.96 10.90 -8.10
N ALA A 338 13.62 11.22 -6.99
CA ALA A 338 14.56 12.34 -6.94
C ALA A 338 15.75 12.17 -7.88
N GLU A 339 16.28 10.95 -8.04
CA GLU A 339 17.32 10.62 -9.02
C GLU A 339 16.84 10.78 -10.47
N HIS A 340 15.52 10.71 -10.72
CA HIS A 340 14.92 10.87 -12.06
C HIS A 340 14.58 12.32 -12.38
N ILE A 341 14.04 13.07 -11.42
CA ILE A 341 13.59 14.46 -11.63
C ILE A 341 14.68 15.50 -11.38
N PHE A 342 15.91 15.08 -11.12
CA PHE A 342 17.08 15.97 -10.99
C PHE A 342 18.20 15.55 -11.94
N GLU A 343 18.88 16.55 -12.47
CA GLU A 343 20.15 16.39 -13.15
C GLU A 343 21.31 16.61 -12.17
N PHE A 344 22.35 15.80 -12.34
CA PHE A 344 23.54 15.79 -11.49
C PHE A 344 24.77 16.12 -12.34
N PRO A 345 25.06 17.42 -12.57
CA PRO A 345 26.22 17.82 -13.36
C PRO A 345 27.53 17.52 -12.63
N GLU A 346 28.63 17.35 -13.38
CA GLU A 346 29.98 17.18 -12.80
C GLU A 346 30.42 18.41 -11.99
N GLU A 347 29.96 19.59 -12.41
CA GLU A 347 30.19 20.87 -11.71
C GLU A 347 28.86 21.56 -11.42
N GLY A 348 28.64 21.93 -10.16
CA GLY A 348 27.45 22.67 -9.72
C GLY A 348 26.47 21.85 -8.87
N PRO A 349 25.44 22.49 -8.30
CA PRO A 349 24.43 21.78 -7.51
C PRO A 349 23.46 20.99 -8.42
N PRO A 350 22.78 19.96 -7.88
CA PRO A 350 21.71 19.28 -8.60
C PRO A 350 20.64 20.27 -9.08
N SER A 351 20.19 20.15 -10.31
CA SER A 351 19.15 21.02 -10.87
C SER A 351 17.90 20.22 -11.20
N LEU A 352 16.74 20.79 -10.85
CA LEU A 352 15.45 20.15 -11.13
C LEU A 352 15.23 20.04 -12.64
N ASN A 353 14.94 18.84 -13.11
CA ASN A 353 14.51 18.54 -14.47
C ASN A 353 13.11 17.89 -14.42
N LEU A 354 12.10 18.68 -14.81
CA LEU A 354 10.72 18.21 -14.98
C LEU A 354 10.36 18.31 -16.46
N ASP A 355 10.92 17.40 -17.25
CA ASP A 355 10.60 17.27 -18.66
C ASP A 355 9.13 16.84 -18.83
N ALA A 356 8.33 17.67 -19.49
CA ALA A 356 6.91 17.38 -19.71
C ALA A 356 6.70 16.26 -20.75
N ASP A 357 7.71 15.96 -21.56
CA ASP A 357 7.70 14.87 -22.54
C ASP A 357 8.09 13.52 -21.91
N ASP A 358 8.63 13.52 -20.69
CA ASP A 358 8.92 12.29 -19.93
C ASP A 358 7.63 11.66 -19.40
N GLU A 359 7.41 10.37 -19.72
CA GLU A 359 6.18 9.66 -19.40
C GLU A 359 5.90 9.57 -17.88
N ILE A 360 6.95 9.47 -17.05
CA ILE A 360 6.83 9.34 -15.60
C ILE A 360 6.48 10.71 -15.01
N VAL A 361 7.20 11.76 -15.43
CA VAL A 361 6.94 13.14 -14.98
C VAL A 361 5.55 13.59 -15.41
N SER A 362 5.20 13.41 -16.68
CA SER A 362 3.90 13.81 -17.24
C SER A 362 2.72 13.12 -16.55
N ALA A 363 2.87 11.83 -16.21
CA ALA A 363 1.84 11.09 -15.51
C ALA A 363 1.74 11.46 -14.01
N SER A 364 2.86 11.78 -13.37
CA SER A 364 2.96 11.87 -11.91
C SER A 364 2.90 13.29 -11.36
N ILE A 365 3.20 14.30 -12.17
CA ILE A 365 3.09 15.69 -11.74
C ILE A 365 1.63 16.14 -11.76
N VAL A 366 1.15 16.54 -10.58
CA VAL A 366 -0.15 17.17 -10.40
C VAL A 366 0.09 18.65 -10.11
N SER A 367 -0.52 19.52 -10.91
CA SER A 367 -0.60 20.96 -10.70
C SER A 367 -2.06 21.37 -10.53
N SER A 368 -2.30 22.59 -10.03
CA SER A 368 -3.64 23.13 -9.83
C SER A 368 -4.53 22.91 -11.05
N VAL A 369 -5.71 22.32 -10.83
CA VAL A 369 -6.77 22.23 -11.84
C VAL A 369 -7.13 23.67 -12.25
N SER A 370 -6.94 23.99 -13.52
CA SER A 370 -7.49 25.20 -14.15
C SER A 370 -8.99 25.07 -14.34
#